data_AF-A0A2V2MVI1-F1
#
_entry.id   AF-A0A2V2MVI1-F1
#
_cell.length_a   1.000
_cell.length_b   1.000
_cell.length_c   1.000
_cell.angle_alpha   90.00
_cell.angle_beta   90.00
_cell.angle_gamma   90.00
#
_symmetry.space_group_name_H-M   'P 1'
#
loop_
_entity.id
_entity.type
_entity.pdbx_description
1 polymer ?
#
loop_
_entity_poly.entity_id
_entity_poly.type
_entity_poly.pdbx_seq_one_letter_code
_entity_poly.pdbx_strand_id
1 'polypeptide(L)' 'MLHAVRQRVTIEQDGTIHVRVPELKPGTVADVIILETTDQKPKKGLTGFIGKGKGCYNNANDVDTFIRNERNTWE' A
#
# COMPACT_ATOMS: atom_id res chain seq x y z
N MET A 1 9.85 -22.81 25.84
CA MET A 1 9.27 -22.97 24.49
C MET A 1 8.17 -21.93 24.35
N LEU A 2 8.27 -21.01 23.37
CA LEU A 2 7.28 -19.94 23.19
C LEU A 2 6.11 -20.50 22.37
N HIS A 3 4.89 -20.43 22.90
CA HIS A 3 3.69 -20.76 22.13
C HIS A 3 3.20 -19.51 21.41
N ALA A 4 3.28 -19.50 20.08
CA ALA A 4 2.76 -18.41 19.27
C ALA A 4 1.36 -18.76 18.77
N VAL A 5 0.43 -17.79 18.84
CA VAL A 5 -0.93 -17.92 18.30
C VAL A 5 -1.09 -16.88 17.21
N ARG A 6 -1.36 -17.32 15.97
CA ARG A 6 -1.59 -16.44 14.82
C ARG A 6 -3.01 -16.60 14.33
N GLN A 7 -3.83 -15.58 14.54
CA GLN A 7 -5.22 -15.55 14.11
C GLN A 7 -5.46 -14.32 13.24
N ARG A 8 -6.10 -14.51 12.08
CA ARG A 8 -6.59 -13.38 11.27
C ARG A 8 -7.91 -12.90 11.86
N VAL A 9 -7.97 -11.62 12.15
CA VAL A 9 -9.11 -10.94 12.77
C VAL A 9 -9.39 -9.66 12.00
N THR A 10 -10.65 -9.26 11.97
CA THR A 10 -11.08 -7.98 11.41
C THR A 10 -11.09 -6.97 12.55
N ILE A 11 -10.59 -5.76 12.27
CA ILE A 11 -10.67 -4.63 13.19
C ILE A 11 -12.09 -4.06 13.07
N GLU A 12 -12.82 -3.96 14.18
CA GLU A 12 -14.17 -3.39 14.21
C GLU A 12 -14.16 -1.86 14.07
N GLN A 13 -15.33 -1.24 13.87
CA GLN A 13 -15.45 0.19 13.53
C GLN A 13 -14.88 1.14 14.60
N ASP A 14 -14.71 0.65 15.82
CA ASP A 14 -14.14 1.35 16.97
C ASP A 14 -12.64 1.05 17.18
N GLY A 15 -12.02 0.26 16.30
CA GLY A 15 -10.64 -0.20 16.46
C GLY A 15 -10.51 -1.43 17.37
N THR A 16 -11.61 -2.04 17.80
CA THR A 16 -11.59 -3.20 18.71
C THR A 16 -11.24 -4.47 17.95
N ILE A 17 -10.47 -5.34 18.61
CA ILE A 17 -10.11 -6.68 18.13
C ILE A 17 -10.54 -7.70 19.17
N HIS A 18 -11.40 -8.64 18.79
CA HIS A 18 -11.78 -9.78 19.61
C HIS A 18 -10.94 -11.01 19.27
N VAL A 19 -10.13 -11.47 20.23
CA VAL A 19 -9.36 -12.72 20.13
C VAL A 19 -9.78 -13.65 21.26
N ARG A 20 -10.16 -14.89 20.93
CA ARG A 20 -10.47 -15.93 21.91
C ARG A 20 -9.56 -17.13 21.69
N VAL A 21 -8.68 -17.38 22.66
CA VAL A 21 -7.73 -18.50 22.64
C VAL A 21 -7.98 -19.40 23.86
N PRO A 22 -8.78 -20.48 23.74
CA PRO A 22 -9.15 -21.34 24.86
C PRO A 22 -7.97 -22.08 25.50
N GLU A 23 -6.86 -22.21 24.78
CA GLU A 23 -5.66 -22.95 25.19
C GLU A 23 -4.81 -22.19 26.21
N LEU A 24 -5.04 -20.88 26.39
CA LEU A 24 -4.32 -20.06 27.35
C LEU A 24 -4.84 -20.31 28.77
N LYS A 25 -3.91 -20.56 29.70
CA LYS A 25 -4.23 -20.81 31.11
C LYS A 25 -4.29 -19.50 31.90
N PRO A 26 -5.24 -19.35 32.85
CA PRO A 26 -5.28 -18.21 33.75
C PRO A 26 -3.95 -18.00 34.50
N GLY A 27 -3.55 -16.74 34.65
CA GLY A 27 -2.29 -16.36 35.32
C GLY A 27 -1.03 -16.41 34.44
N THR A 28 -1.17 -16.77 33.16
CA THR A 28 -0.06 -16.75 32.21
C THR A 28 0.17 -15.34 31.67
N VAL A 29 1.42 -14.90 31.58
CA VAL A 29 1.81 -13.66 30.89
C VAL A 29 1.88 -13.93 29.39
N ALA A 30 1.23 -13.08 28.58
CA ALA A 30 1.22 -13.18 27.13
C ALA A 30 1.54 -11.84 26.49
N ASP A 31 2.45 -11.85 25.52
CA ASP A 31 2.74 -10.70 24.67
C ASP A 31 1.81 -10.68 23.46
N VAL A 32 1.22 -9.53 23.16
CA VAL A 32 0.30 -9.35 22.03
C VAL A 32 0.99 -8.55 20.94
N ILE A 33 1.09 -9.12 19.74
CA ILE A 33 1.67 -8.47 18.56
C ILE A 33 0.56 -8.28 17.52
N ILE A 34 0.27 -7.03 17.16
CA ILE A 34 -0.72 -6.66 16.15
C ILE A 34 0.01 -6.28 14.86
N LEU A 35 -0.33 -6.96 13.76
CA LEU A 35 0.20 -6.67 12.43
C LEU A 35 -0.96 -6.24 11.53
N GLU A 36 -1.09 -4.94 11.30
CA GLU A 36 -2.06 -4.40 10.36
C GLU A 36 -1.59 -4.70 8.93
N THR A 37 -2.47 -5.28 8.11
CA THR A 37 -2.23 -5.32 6.66
C THR A 37 -2.70 -3.99 6.10
N THR A 38 -1.76 -3.08 5.87
CA THR A 38 -2.06 -1.88 5.08
C THR A 38 -2.51 -2.35 3.71
N ASP A 39 -3.66 -1.87 3.27
CA ASP A 39 -4.24 -2.18 1.98
C ASP A 39 -3.14 -1.96 0.92
N GLN A 40 -2.59 -3.07 0.41
CA GLN A 40 -1.55 -2.99 -0.61
C GLN A 40 -2.29 -2.52 -1.85
N LYS A 41 -2.39 -1.19 -2.03
CA LYS A 41 -2.80 -0.60 -3.31
C LYS A 41 -2.09 -1.41 -4.37
N PRO A 42 -2.81 -1.99 -5.34
CA PRO A 42 -2.19 -2.85 -6.33
C PRO A 42 -1.01 -2.07 -6.90
N LYS A 43 0.20 -2.56 -6.64
CA LYS A 43 1.42 -1.91 -7.12
C LYS A 43 1.23 -1.83 -8.63
N LYS A 44 1.11 -0.61 -9.16
CA LYS A 44 0.94 -0.41 -10.61
C LYS A 44 2.04 -1.23 -11.28
N GLY A 45 1.63 -2.18 -12.12
CA GLY A 45 2.58 -3.07 -12.78
C GLY A 45 3.61 -2.27 -13.56
N LEU A 46 4.79 -2.83 -13.76
CA LEU A 46 5.88 -2.18 -14.52
C LEU A 46 5.42 -1.71 -15.91
N THR A 47 4.44 -2.42 -16.49
CA THR A 47 3.76 -2.04 -17.74
C THR A 47 3.06 -0.69 -17.68
N GLY A 48 2.61 -0.24 -16.51
CA GLY A 48 2.00 1.08 -16.30
C GLY A 48 2.98 2.26 -16.42
N PHE A 49 4.29 1.99 -16.48
CA PHE A 49 5.33 2.98 -16.72
C PHE A 49 5.75 3.09 -18.19
N ILE A 50 5.39 2.12 -19.03
CA ILE A 50 5.66 2.18 -20.47
C ILE A 50 4.89 3.37 -21.07
N GLY A 51 5.59 4.26 -21.77
CA GLY A 51 4.99 5.48 -22.36
C GLY A 51 4.75 6.64 -21.38
N LYS A 52 5.17 6.53 -20.10
CA LYS A 52 5.06 7.61 -19.10
C LYS A 52 6.38 8.26 -18.72
N GLY A 53 7.47 7.86 -19.38
CA GLY A 53 8.74 8.57 -19.24
C GLY A 53 8.61 10.00 -19.75
N LYS A 54 9.22 10.97 -19.07
CA LYS A 54 9.37 12.33 -19.62
C LYS A 54 10.07 12.21 -20.98
N GLY A 55 9.43 12.67 -22.05
CA GLY A 55 9.93 12.47 -23.42
C GLY A 55 9.25 11.35 -24.23
N CYS A 56 8.46 10.48 -23.60
CA CYS A 56 7.65 9.48 -24.29
C CYS A 56 6.25 10.04 -24.51
N TYR A 57 6.00 10.56 -25.71
CA TYR A 57 4.71 11.12 -26.09
C TYR A 57 3.96 10.14 -26.99
N ASN A 58 2.63 10.13 -26.88
CA ASN A 58 1.80 9.20 -27.65
C ASN A 58 1.69 9.59 -29.13
N ASN A 59 1.86 10.87 -29.45
CA ASN A 59 1.84 11.40 -30.80
C ASN A 59 2.74 12.64 -30.94
N ALA A 60 3.05 13.04 -32.17
CA ALA A 60 3.93 14.18 -32.44
C ALA A 60 3.35 15.54 -31.99
N ASN A 61 2.03 15.70 -31.94
CA ASN A 61 1.37 16.94 -31.53
C ASN A 61 1.52 17.20 -30.02
N ASP A 62 1.53 16.13 -29.21
CA ASP A 62 1.77 16.21 -27.76
C ASP A 62 3.18 16.74 -27.47
N VAL A 63 4.17 16.31 -28.28
CA VAL A 63 5.56 16.80 -28.21
C VAL A 63 5.61 18.30 -28.54
N ASP A 64 5.01 18.69 -29.66
CA ASP A 64 5.02 20.08 -30.13
C ASP A 64 4.34 21.02 -29.13
N THR A 65 3.23 20.57 -28.53
CA THR A 65 2.53 21.32 -27.47
C THR A 65 3.41 21.50 -26.25
N PHE A 66 4.12 20.45 -25.81
CA PHE A 66 5.05 20.54 -24.69
C PHE A 66 6.20 21.52 -24.96
N ILE A 67 6.85 21.42 -26.12
CA ILE A 67 7.97 22.29 -26.49
C ILE A 67 7.53 23.75 -26.57
N ARG A 68 6.36 24.03 -27.12
CA ARG A 68 5.81 25.40 -27.18
C ARG A 68 5.53 25.98 -25.79
N ASN A 69 4.96 25.18 -24.89
CA ASN A 69 4.72 25.61 -23.51
C ASN A 69 6.03 25.92 -22.77
N GLU A 70 7.05 25.06 -22.92
CA GLU A 70 8.38 25.34 -22.38
C GLU A 70 8.94 26.65 -22.95
N ARG A 71 8.91 26.84 -24.28
CA ARG A 71 9.40 28.08 -24.90
C ARG A 71 8.71 29.34 -24.36
N ASN A 72 7.38 29.32 -24.24
CA ASN A 72 6.61 30.45 -23.72
C ASN A 72 6.87 30.72 -22.23
N THR A 73 7.36 29.74 -21.47
CA THR A 73 7.70 29.93 -20.04
C THR A 73 9.05 30.63 -19.87
N TRP A 74 9.88 30.64 -20.92
CA TRP A 74 11.21 31.27 -20.91
C TRP A 74 11.20 32.69 -21.48
N GLU A 75 10.12 33.12 -22.14
CA GLU A 75 9.84 34.52 -22.52
C GLU A 75 9.11 35.26 -21.39
#